data_AF-A0A1J4KNI5-F1
#
_entry.id   AF-A0A1J4KNI5-F1
#
_cell.length_a   1.000
_cell.length_b   1.000
_cell.length_c   1.000
_cell.angle_alpha   90.00
_cell.angle_beta   90.00
_cell.angle_gamma   90.00
#
_symmetry.space_group_name_H-M   'P 1'
#
loop_
_entity.id
_entity.type
_entity.pdbx_description
1 polymer ?
#
loop_
_entity_poly.entity_id
_entity_poly.type
_entity_poly.pdbx_seq_one_letter_code
_entity_poly.pdbx_strand_id
1 'polypeptide(L)'
;MIIHEGEFTIFYHNRKVFKVISLKMRENSTHLQGVLYDPTYLFYVVSFLPCVIILFCLCVFSVFDHKISAGDDENIPSLSEVMMLMPESRIFAVGMIITDFFMLPIFIITHSIVTTICKNEKHEGSVFYRLIMDISAIIVFCSLIIISSVTISESKRIHMIFLHLFLFTMHSYFSSFDLIMLNSKSHKSKLSISFDILLFLCYIISTLMQILGNNIVEFIGNILQQIVFIMLFVKFLDMKRSIPKFQLQLVKKNNS
;
A
#
# COMPACT_ATOMS: atom_id res chain seq x y z
N MET A 1 20.07 -34.58 -4.29
CA MET A 1 19.05 -33.69 -4.91
C MET A 1 19.41 -32.28 -4.50
N ILE A 2 20.17 -31.58 -5.34
CA ILE A 2 20.75 -30.27 -5.05
C ILE A 2 19.82 -29.24 -5.68
N ILE A 3 19.12 -28.46 -4.85
CA ILE A 3 18.33 -27.32 -5.30
C ILE A 3 19.33 -26.17 -5.50
N HIS A 4 19.62 -25.83 -6.75
CA HIS A 4 20.40 -24.64 -7.05
C HIS A 4 19.48 -23.41 -6.97
N GLU A 5 19.69 -22.58 -5.95
CA GLU A 5 19.15 -21.23 -5.86
C GLU A 5 19.65 -20.41 -7.07
N GLY A 6 18.72 -19.96 -7.92
CA GLY A 6 19.03 -19.03 -8.99
C GLY A 6 19.28 -17.64 -8.42
N GLU A 7 20.50 -17.12 -8.57
CA GLU A 7 20.79 -15.73 -8.29
C GLU A 7 20.12 -14.81 -9.32
N PHE A 8 19.11 -14.06 -8.90
CA PHE A 8 18.47 -13.03 -9.71
C PHE A 8 19.30 -11.75 -9.66
N THR A 9 19.79 -11.28 -10.81
CA THR A 9 20.50 -9.99 -10.91
C THR A 9 19.55 -8.91 -11.42
N ILE A 10 19.23 -7.92 -10.58
CA ILE A 10 18.38 -6.78 -10.95
C ILE A 10 19.27 -5.68 -11.55
N PHE A 11 18.99 -5.24 -12.77
CA PHE A 11 19.74 -4.17 -13.45
C PHE A 11 18.98 -2.83 -13.36
N TYR A 12 19.71 -1.76 -13.04
CA TYR A 12 19.18 -0.40 -12.96
C TYR A 12 19.45 0.36 -14.25
N HIS A 13 18.56 1.27 -14.67
CA HIS A 13 18.89 2.21 -15.74
C HIS A 13 19.05 3.62 -15.15
N ASN A 14 20.28 3.97 -14.72
CA ASN A 14 20.60 5.34 -14.31
C ASN A 14 21.69 5.93 -15.23
N ARG A 15 21.32 6.95 -16.02
CA ARG A 15 22.03 7.44 -17.23
C ARG A 15 23.49 7.89 -17.05
N LYS A 16 24.00 8.08 -15.83
CA LYS A 16 25.38 8.56 -15.59
C LYS A 16 26.35 7.49 -15.08
N VAL A 17 25.87 6.45 -14.40
CA VAL A 17 26.73 5.37 -13.86
C VAL A 17 26.90 4.23 -14.88
N PHE A 18 25.98 4.12 -15.84
CA PHE A 18 25.99 3.06 -16.85
C PHE A 18 26.99 3.21 -17.99
N LYS A 19 27.63 4.38 -18.18
CA LYS A 19 28.58 4.51 -19.30
C LYS A 19 29.82 3.63 -19.09
N VAL A 20 30.22 3.37 -17.85
CA VAL A 20 31.41 2.55 -17.54
C VAL A 20 31.08 1.06 -17.45
N ILE A 21 29.90 0.70 -16.92
CA ILE A 21 29.50 -0.72 -16.77
C ILE A 21 28.95 -1.29 -18.08
N SER A 22 28.25 -0.50 -18.90
CA SER A 22 27.76 -0.96 -20.21
C SER A 22 28.87 -1.20 -21.23
N LEU A 23 29.96 -0.42 -21.19
CA LEU A 23 31.11 -0.65 -22.07
C LEU A 23 31.82 -1.98 -21.73
N LYS A 24 31.87 -2.36 -20.45
CA LYS A 24 32.59 -3.57 -20.00
C LYS A 24 31.80 -4.88 -20.19
N MET A 25 30.47 -4.83 -20.31
CA MET A 25 29.64 -6.01 -20.62
C MET A 25 29.29 -6.18 -22.10
N ARG A 26 29.38 -5.12 -22.92
CA ARG A 26 29.06 -5.19 -24.36
C ARG A 26 30.08 -6.00 -25.16
N GLU A 27 31.29 -6.17 -24.65
CA GLU A 27 32.29 -7.06 -25.26
C GLU A 27 31.97 -8.55 -25.06
N ASN A 28 31.12 -8.94 -24.10
CA ASN A 28 30.96 -10.35 -23.70
C ASN A 28 29.56 -10.95 -23.83
N SER A 29 28.57 -10.29 -24.42
CA SER A 29 27.22 -10.88 -24.49
C SER A 29 26.37 -10.43 -25.68
N THR A 30 26.52 -11.10 -26.82
CA THR A 30 25.67 -10.94 -28.00
C THR A 30 24.30 -11.66 -27.90
N HIS A 31 23.97 -12.31 -26.78
CA HIS A 31 22.75 -13.15 -26.66
C HIS A 31 21.97 -13.05 -25.33
N LEU A 32 21.85 -11.88 -24.71
CA LEU A 32 20.88 -11.69 -23.61
C LEU A 32 19.54 -11.13 -24.12
N GLN A 33 18.52 -11.98 -24.23
CA GLN A 33 17.12 -11.57 -24.31
C GLN A 33 16.49 -11.59 -22.90
N GLY A 34 16.37 -10.42 -22.27
CA GLY A 34 15.66 -10.25 -21.00
C GLY A 34 14.22 -9.80 -21.24
N VAL A 35 13.24 -10.46 -20.60
CA VAL A 35 11.84 -9.98 -20.56
C VAL A 35 11.76 -8.81 -19.59
N LEU A 36 11.30 -7.66 -20.07
CA LEU A 36 11.19 -6.43 -19.31
C LEU A 36 9.82 -6.36 -18.62
N TYR A 37 9.77 -6.50 -17.28
CA TYR A 37 8.53 -6.31 -16.52
C TYR A 37 8.52 -4.97 -15.79
N ASP A 38 7.56 -4.11 -16.12
CA ASP A 38 7.31 -2.84 -15.44
C ASP A 38 6.12 -3.00 -14.48
N PRO A 39 6.34 -2.93 -13.15
CA PRO A 39 5.27 -3.13 -12.16
C PRO A 39 4.25 -1.98 -12.12
N THR A 40 4.41 -0.94 -12.95
CA THR A 40 3.52 0.23 -13.01
C THR A 40 2.04 -0.11 -13.01
N TYR A 41 1.61 -1.13 -13.77
CA TYR A 41 0.20 -1.52 -13.83
C TYR A 41 -0.33 -1.99 -12.48
N LEU A 42 0.47 -2.77 -11.73
CA LEU A 42 0.10 -3.29 -10.42
C LEU A 42 -0.14 -2.15 -9.41
N PHE A 43 0.74 -1.14 -9.43
CA PHE A 43 0.56 0.06 -8.60
C PHE A 43 -0.72 0.82 -8.91
N TYR A 44 -1.09 0.94 -10.20
CA TYR A 44 -2.37 1.55 -10.56
C TYR A 44 -3.56 0.71 -10.08
N VAL A 45 -3.52 -0.60 -10.23
CA VAL A 45 -4.60 -1.49 -9.76
C VAL A 45 -4.82 -1.33 -8.26
N VAL A 46 -3.76 -1.43 -7.45
CA VAL A 46 -3.88 -1.29 -5.97
C VAL A 46 -4.32 0.10 -5.55
N SER A 47 -3.96 1.15 -6.29
CA SER A 47 -4.41 2.51 -5.98
C SER A 47 -5.87 2.75 -6.32
N PHE A 48 -6.38 2.20 -7.43
CA PHE A 48 -7.73 2.52 -7.92
C PHE A 48 -8.79 1.51 -7.49
N LEU A 49 -8.46 0.22 -7.43
CA LEU A 49 -9.42 -0.85 -7.13
C LEU A 49 -10.20 -0.63 -5.81
N PRO A 50 -9.55 -0.38 -4.65
CA PRO A 50 -10.24 -0.10 -3.39
C PRO A 50 -11.12 1.16 -3.46
N CYS A 51 -10.70 2.20 -4.18
CA CYS A 51 -11.53 3.39 -4.40
C CYS A 51 -12.81 3.03 -5.18
N VAL A 52 -12.70 2.19 -6.21
CA VAL A 52 -13.84 1.73 -7.02
C VAL A 52 -14.78 0.87 -6.18
N ILE A 53 -14.26 -0.02 -5.33
CA ILE A 53 -15.07 -0.87 -4.44
C ILE A 53 -15.87 -0.01 -3.47
N ILE A 54 -15.23 0.99 -2.85
CA ILE A 54 -15.90 1.91 -1.92
C ILE A 54 -17.00 2.71 -2.63
N LEU A 55 -16.68 3.32 -3.78
CA LEU A 55 -17.66 4.06 -4.56
C LEU A 55 -18.83 3.18 -4.99
N PHE A 56 -18.56 1.94 -5.40
CA PHE A 56 -19.59 0.97 -5.76
C PHE A 56 -20.50 0.65 -4.56
N CYS A 57 -19.93 0.38 -3.37
CA CYS A 57 -20.70 0.13 -2.16
C CYS A 57 -21.57 1.34 -1.76
N LEU A 58 -21.01 2.56 -1.86
CA LEU A 58 -21.76 3.79 -1.60
C LEU A 58 -22.91 3.98 -2.61
N CYS A 59 -22.65 3.75 -3.90
CA CYS A 59 -23.69 3.85 -4.93
C CYS A 59 -24.81 2.84 -4.71
N VAL A 60 -24.48 1.58 -4.39
CA VAL A 60 -25.47 0.54 -4.08
C VAL A 60 -26.31 0.97 -2.87
N PHE A 61 -25.66 1.40 -1.78
CA PHE A 61 -26.35 1.90 -0.59
C PHE A 61 -27.32 3.05 -0.89
N SER A 62 -26.91 4.03 -1.69
CA SER A 62 -27.74 5.18 -2.07
C SER A 62 -28.90 4.81 -3.01
N VAL A 63 -28.73 3.83 -3.90
CA VAL A 63 -29.76 3.43 -4.89
C VAL A 63 -30.83 2.55 -4.27
N PHE A 64 -30.47 1.67 -3.34
CA PHE A 64 -31.43 0.74 -2.73
C PHE A 64 -32.22 1.33 -1.56
N ASP A 65 -32.12 2.64 -1.34
CA ASP A 65 -32.82 3.41 -0.31
C ASP A 65 -32.82 2.65 1.03
N HIS A 66 -31.66 2.08 1.36
CA HIS A 66 -31.43 1.35 2.58
C HIS A 66 -31.53 2.35 3.73
N LYS A 67 -32.76 2.56 4.19
CA LYS A 67 -33.06 3.26 5.44
C LYS A 67 -32.44 2.44 6.55
N ILE A 68 -31.17 2.72 6.87
CA ILE A 68 -30.65 2.52 8.23
C ILE A 68 -31.72 3.18 9.08
N SER A 69 -32.45 2.38 9.87
CA SER A 69 -33.61 2.84 10.63
C SER A 69 -33.31 4.21 11.20
N ALA A 70 -33.96 5.21 10.62
CA ALA A 70 -33.96 6.59 11.08
C ALA A 70 -34.73 6.62 12.39
N GLY A 71 -34.10 6.08 13.44
CA GLY A 71 -34.31 6.56 14.80
C GLY A 71 -33.38 7.75 14.96
N ASP A 72 -33.91 8.93 14.66
CA ASP A 72 -33.50 10.23 15.20
C ASP A 72 -32.13 10.87 14.84
N ASP A 73 -31.32 10.35 13.92
CA ASP A 73 -30.06 11.05 13.53
C ASP A 73 -29.86 11.16 12.00
N GLU A 74 -29.88 12.39 11.46
CA GLU A 74 -29.57 12.78 10.07
C GLU A 74 -28.07 12.65 9.71
N ASN A 75 -27.38 11.62 10.20
CA ASN A 75 -25.94 11.48 10.02
C ASN A 75 -25.58 10.61 8.79
N ILE A 76 -24.56 11.01 8.04
CA ILE A 76 -23.98 10.18 6.97
C ILE A 76 -23.30 8.98 7.64
N PRO A 77 -23.65 7.73 7.24
CA PRO A 77 -23.05 6.54 7.81
C PRO A 77 -21.55 6.48 7.53
N SER A 78 -20.78 6.03 8.51
CA SER A 78 -19.37 5.69 8.33
C SER A 78 -19.20 4.57 7.28
N LEU A 79 -17.99 4.42 6.72
CA LEU A 79 -17.71 3.38 5.72
C LEU A 79 -18.18 2.01 6.20
N SER A 80 -17.81 1.71 7.43
CA SER A 80 -18.05 0.44 8.05
C SER A 80 -19.54 0.22 8.37
N GLU A 81 -20.35 1.28 8.54
CA GLU A 81 -21.80 1.21 8.68
C GLU A 81 -22.51 1.00 7.34
N VAL A 82 -22.07 1.69 6.27
CA VAL A 82 -22.54 1.43 4.90
C VAL A 82 -22.35 -0.03 4.52
N MET A 83 -21.28 -0.65 5.04
CA MET A 83 -20.89 -2.03 4.77
C MET A 83 -21.50 -3.06 5.72
N MET A 84 -22.47 -2.67 6.57
CA MET A 84 -23.15 -3.62 7.46
C MET A 84 -24.28 -4.39 6.76
N LEU A 85 -24.88 -3.83 5.72
CA LEU A 85 -26.04 -4.41 5.05
C LEU A 85 -25.62 -5.51 4.06
N MET A 86 -26.48 -6.51 3.84
CA MET A 86 -26.29 -7.46 2.76
C MET A 86 -27.05 -6.96 1.54
N PRO A 87 -26.45 -6.92 0.34
CA PRO A 87 -25.22 -7.60 -0.11
C PRO A 87 -23.90 -6.79 0.01
N GLU A 88 -23.94 -5.53 0.45
CA GLU A 88 -22.82 -4.58 0.49
C GLU A 88 -21.64 -5.08 1.31
N SER A 89 -21.91 -5.65 2.49
CA SER A 89 -20.96 -6.33 3.38
C SER A 89 -20.15 -7.41 2.65
N ARG A 90 -20.80 -8.23 1.82
CA ARG A 90 -20.12 -9.30 1.06
C ARG A 90 -19.29 -8.75 -0.07
N ILE A 91 -19.79 -7.74 -0.78
CA ILE A 91 -19.08 -7.10 -1.90
C ILE A 91 -17.85 -6.37 -1.39
N PHE A 92 -17.97 -5.66 -0.27
CA PHE A 92 -16.86 -5.01 0.40
C PHE A 92 -15.84 -6.03 0.89
N ALA A 93 -16.27 -7.08 1.59
CA ALA A 93 -15.38 -8.13 2.09
C ALA A 93 -14.56 -8.75 0.95
N VAL A 94 -15.24 -9.19 -0.12
CA VAL A 94 -14.58 -9.78 -1.30
C VAL A 94 -13.65 -8.77 -1.97
N GLY A 95 -14.10 -7.52 -2.14
CA GLY A 95 -13.29 -6.47 -2.77
C GLY A 95 -12.02 -6.15 -1.98
N MET A 96 -12.12 -6.06 -0.65
CA MET A 96 -10.97 -5.81 0.21
C MET A 96 -9.99 -6.98 0.23
N ILE A 97 -10.49 -8.23 0.24
CA ILE A 97 -9.64 -9.41 0.09
C ILE A 97 -8.88 -9.39 -1.24
N ILE A 98 -9.58 -9.11 -2.35
CA ILE A 98 -8.93 -9.00 -3.67
C ILE A 98 -7.85 -7.90 -3.65
N THR A 99 -8.16 -6.75 -3.05
CA THR A 99 -7.21 -5.64 -2.90
C THR A 99 -5.96 -6.07 -2.13
N ASP A 100 -6.13 -6.82 -1.04
CA ASP A 100 -5.05 -7.32 -0.21
C ASP A 100 -4.12 -8.28 -0.98
N PHE A 101 -4.70 -9.19 -1.77
CA PHE A 101 -3.94 -10.05 -2.67
C PHE A 101 -3.14 -9.28 -3.73
N PHE A 102 -3.62 -8.13 -4.20
CA PHE A 102 -2.86 -7.26 -5.11
C PHE A 102 -1.81 -6.39 -4.38
N MET A 103 -2.01 -6.06 -3.10
CA MET A 103 -1.01 -5.33 -2.29
C MET A 103 0.23 -6.17 -2.00
N LEU A 104 0.06 -7.47 -1.75
CA LEU A 104 1.16 -8.40 -1.43
C LEU A 104 2.31 -8.39 -2.46
N PRO A 105 2.08 -8.52 -3.78
CA PRO A 105 3.17 -8.42 -4.75
C PRO A 105 3.81 -7.03 -4.80
N ILE A 106 3.08 -5.94 -4.50
CA ILE A 106 3.68 -4.61 -4.36
C ILE A 106 4.66 -4.58 -3.18
N PHE A 107 4.29 -5.15 -2.04
CA PHE A 107 5.18 -5.20 -0.88
C PHE A 107 6.44 -5.99 -1.17
N ILE A 108 6.35 -7.13 -1.85
CA ILE A 108 7.50 -7.95 -2.26
C ILE A 108 8.42 -7.20 -3.22
N ILE A 109 7.84 -6.58 -4.26
CA ILE A 109 8.59 -5.80 -5.26
C ILE A 109 9.31 -4.63 -4.58
N THR A 110 8.59 -3.90 -3.72
CA THR A 110 9.11 -2.74 -3.00
C THR A 110 10.22 -3.14 -2.02
N HIS A 111 10.04 -4.25 -1.28
CA HIS A 111 11.09 -4.80 -0.43
C HIS A 111 12.36 -5.13 -1.23
N SER A 112 12.22 -5.82 -2.37
CA SER A 112 13.34 -6.21 -3.23
C SER A 112 14.11 -4.98 -3.74
N ILE A 113 13.37 -3.95 -4.15
CA ILE A 113 13.89 -2.66 -4.59
C ILE A 113 14.68 -1.98 -3.47
N VAL A 114 14.06 -1.84 -2.30
CA VAL A 114 14.66 -1.21 -1.12
C VAL A 114 15.94 -1.94 -0.70
N THR A 115 15.88 -3.27 -0.60
CA THR A 115 17.04 -4.10 -0.24
C THR A 115 18.20 -3.90 -1.21
N THR A 116 17.90 -3.79 -2.51
CA THR A 116 18.94 -3.60 -3.53
C THR A 116 19.55 -2.20 -3.48
N ILE A 117 18.74 -1.16 -3.26
CA ILE A 117 19.23 0.22 -3.04
C ILE A 117 20.16 0.27 -1.81
N CYS A 118 19.72 -0.30 -0.69
CA CYS A 118 20.49 -0.31 0.55
C CYS A 118 21.82 -1.06 0.43
N LYS A 119 21.85 -2.17 -0.32
CA LYS A 119 23.09 -2.92 -0.61
C LYS A 119 24.09 -2.08 -1.41
N ASN A 120 23.62 -1.33 -2.40
CA ASN A 120 24.49 -0.52 -3.28
C ASN A 120 25.13 0.65 -2.54
N GLU A 121 24.48 1.19 -1.51
CA GLU A 121 24.91 2.41 -0.83
C GLU A 121 25.49 2.18 0.58
N LYS A 122 25.60 0.91 1.01
CA LYS A 122 26.17 0.51 2.31
C LYS A 122 25.54 1.24 3.51
N HIS A 123 24.22 1.43 3.50
CA HIS A 123 23.51 2.12 4.57
C HIS A 123 23.24 1.21 5.79
N GLU A 124 23.95 1.43 6.90
CA GLU A 124 23.81 0.64 8.14
C GLU A 124 22.43 0.78 8.81
N GLY A 125 21.83 1.97 8.81
CA GLY A 125 20.49 2.22 9.37
C GLY A 125 19.33 1.59 8.58
N SER A 126 19.60 1.03 7.39
CA SER A 126 18.56 0.50 6.51
C SER A 126 17.97 -0.84 6.96
N VAL A 127 18.65 -1.59 7.82
CA VAL A 127 18.17 -2.90 8.31
C VAL A 127 16.91 -2.72 9.16
N PHE A 128 16.93 -1.77 10.08
CA PHE A 128 15.81 -1.52 10.99
C PHE A 128 14.54 -1.11 10.23
N TYR A 129 14.64 -0.14 9.32
CA TYR A 129 13.48 0.31 8.53
C TYR A 129 12.94 -0.78 7.60
N ARG A 130 13.79 -1.64 7.04
CA ARG A 130 13.34 -2.81 6.26
C ARG A 130 12.56 -3.80 7.10
N LEU A 131 13.05 -4.10 8.30
CA LEU A 131 12.35 -4.99 9.23
C LEU A 131 10.98 -4.41 9.63
N ILE A 132 10.88 -3.10 9.85
CA ILE A 132 9.57 -2.44 10.06
C ILE A 132 8.67 -2.63 8.84
N MET A 133 9.17 -2.40 7.62
CA MET A 133 8.38 -2.60 6.40
C MET A 133 7.85 -4.04 6.29
N ASP A 134 8.67 -5.04 6.59
CA ASP A 134 8.29 -6.45 6.48
C ASP A 134 7.23 -6.83 7.51
N ILE A 135 7.42 -6.41 8.76
CA ILE A 135 6.44 -6.62 9.83
C ILE A 135 5.14 -5.88 9.50
N SER A 136 5.22 -4.62 9.06
CA SER A 136 4.05 -3.86 8.64
C SER A 136 3.29 -4.56 7.52
N ALA A 137 3.96 -5.05 6.49
CA ALA A 137 3.31 -5.74 5.37
C ALA A 137 2.50 -6.97 5.83
N ILE A 138 3.04 -7.76 6.76
CA ILE A 138 2.35 -8.92 7.34
C ILE A 138 1.13 -8.47 8.16
N ILE A 139 1.30 -7.45 9.01
CA ILE A 139 0.20 -6.97 9.86
C ILE A 139 -0.92 -6.35 9.00
N VAL A 140 -0.57 -5.62 7.93
CA VAL A 140 -1.53 -5.07 6.98
C VAL A 140 -2.41 -6.16 6.38
N PHE A 141 -1.77 -7.22 5.87
CA PHE A 141 -2.47 -8.37 5.28
C PHE A 141 -3.41 -9.04 6.29
N CYS A 142 -2.91 -9.38 7.47
CA CYS A 142 -3.74 -9.97 8.52
C CYS A 142 -4.90 -9.05 8.95
N SER A 143 -4.66 -7.73 9.03
CA SER A 143 -5.68 -6.77 9.44
C SER A 143 -6.80 -6.65 8.41
N LEU A 144 -6.46 -6.58 7.11
CA LEU A 144 -7.44 -6.54 6.03
C LEU A 144 -8.31 -7.79 5.97
N ILE A 145 -7.71 -8.98 6.12
CA ILE A 145 -8.47 -10.24 6.20
C ILE A 145 -9.49 -10.19 7.33
N ILE A 146 -9.10 -9.73 8.52
CA ILE A 146 -10.01 -9.70 9.66
C ILE A 146 -11.10 -8.63 9.49
N ILE A 147 -10.77 -7.43 8.99
CA ILE A 147 -11.75 -6.38 8.67
C ILE A 147 -12.76 -6.88 7.64
N SER A 148 -12.31 -7.66 6.64
CA SER A 148 -13.19 -8.22 5.62
C SER A 148 -14.05 -9.38 6.14
N SER A 149 -13.60 -10.08 7.17
CA SER A 149 -14.29 -11.26 7.72
C SER A 149 -15.26 -10.92 8.84
N VAL A 150 -14.98 -9.86 9.61
CA VAL A 150 -15.77 -9.45 10.79
C VAL A 150 -16.47 -8.13 10.50
N THR A 151 -17.79 -8.14 10.46
CA THR A 151 -18.57 -6.91 10.25
C THR A 151 -18.75 -6.13 11.55
N ILE A 152 -19.15 -4.84 11.46
CA ILE A 152 -19.47 -4.04 12.65
C ILE A 152 -20.63 -4.63 13.45
N SER A 153 -21.62 -5.25 12.79
CA SER A 153 -22.78 -5.86 13.46
C SER A 153 -22.39 -7.08 14.29
N GLU A 154 -21.38 -7.83 13.85
CA GLU A 154 -20.84 -8.98 14.59
C GLU A 154 -19.99 -8.52 15.77
N SER A 155 -19.04 -7.60 15.54
CA SER A 155 -18.20 -7.06 16.61
C SER A 155 -17.57 -5.72 16.24
N LYS A 156 -18.24 -4.62 16.60
CA LYS A 156 -17.72 -3.24 16.45
C LYS A 156 -16.31 -3.08 17.03
N ARG A 157 -16.04 -3.65 18.22
CA ARG A 157 -14.73 -3.53 18.88
C ARG A 157 -13.61 -4.17 18.07
N ILE A 158 -13.82 -5.42 17.61
CA ILE A 158 -12.81 -6.15 16.84
C ILE A 158 -12.57 -5.42 15.51
N HIS A 159 -13.65 -5.08 14.79
CA HIS A 159 -13.56 -4.38 13.52
C HIS A 159 -12.76 -3.07 13.63
N MET A 160 -13.06 -2.24 14.63
CA MET A 160 -12.35 -0.97 14.85
C MET A 160 -10.88 -1.16 15.23
N ILE A 161 -10.55 -2.14 16.10
CA ILE A 161 -9.15 -2.44 16.47
C ILE A 161 -8.33 -2.79 15.22
N PHE A 162 -8.84 -3.68 14.36
CA PHE A 162 -8.12 -4.07 13.16
C PHE A 162 -8.08 -2.96 12.11
N LEU A 163 -9.11 -2.12 12.02
CA LEU A 163 -9.08 -0.92 11.18
C LEU A 163 -7.96 0.05 11.59
N HIS A 164 -7.84 0.34 12.89
CA HIS A 164 -6.74 1.17 13.40
C HIS A 164 -5.38 0.50 13.20
N LEU A 165 -5.30 -0.82 13.42
CA LEU A 165 -4.07 -1.58 13.19
C LEU A 165 -3.64 -1.51 11.72
N PHE A 166 -4.57 -1.67 10.78
CA PHE A 166 -4.34 -1.50 9.35
C PHE A 166 -3.82 -0.09 9.01
N LEU A 167 -4.53 0.96 9.44
CA LEU A 167 -4.16 2.35 9.13
C LEU A 167 -2.77 2.71 9.69
N PHE A 168 -2.51 2.34 10.95
CA PHE A 168 -1.24 2.61 11.61
C PHE A 168 -0.07 1.87 10.97
N THR A 169 -0.25 0.59 10.63
CA THR A 169 0.83 -0.22 10.03
C THR A 169 1.09 0.14 8.58
N MET A 170 0.06 0.51 7.80
CA MET A 170 0.21 1.11 6.47
C MET A 170 1.01 2.41 6.51
N HIS A 171 0.71 3.31 7.45
CA HIS A 171 1.49 4.53 7.61
C HIS A 171 2.94 4.22 7.99
N SER A 172 3.17 3.32 8.96
CA SER A 172 4.51 2.89 9.36
C SER A 172 5.32 2.29 8.18
N TYR A 173 4.64 1.56 7.29
CA TYR A 173 5.23 1.04 6.05
C TYR A 173 5.69 2.19 5.13
N PHE A 174 4.78 3.14 4.86
CA PHE A 174 5.08 4.27 3.98
C PHE A 174 6.16 5.19 4.55
N SER A 175 6.14 5.50 5.85
CA SER A 175 7.18 6.30 6.50
C SER A 175 8.54 5.61 6.41
N SER A 176 8.60 4.30 6.65
CA SER A 176 9.85 3.54 6.57
C SER A 176 10.41 3.51 5.16
N PHE A 177 9.56 3.24 4.15
CA PHE A 177 9.93 3.37 2.75
C PHE A 177 10.44 4.79 2.44
N ASP A 178 9.72 5.80 2.95
CA ASP A 178 9.99 7.19 2.67
C ASP A 178 11.35 7.65 3.20
N LEU A 179 11.71 7.21 4.40
CA LEU A 179 12.99 7.47 5.06
C LEU A 179 14.16 6.77 4.35
N ILE A 180 13.96 5.51 3.91
CA ILE A 180 15.01 4.80 3.15
C ILE A 180 15.28 5.51 1.82
N MET A 181 14.23 5.92 1.10
CA MET A 181 14.39 6.65 -0.17
C MET A 181 15.06 8.02 0.04
N LEU A 182 14.73 8.74 1.12
CA LEU A 182 15.39 10.00 1.44
C LEU A 182 16.90 9.82 1.70
N ASN A 183 17.25 8.80 2.48
CA ASN A 183 18.64 8.54 2.86
C ASN A 183 19.49 8.07 1.67
N SER A 184 18.88 7.38 0.71
CA SER A 184 19.57 6.83 -0.46
C SER A 184 19.92 7.84 -1.56
N LYS A 185 19.72 9.15 -1.35
CA LYS A 185 19.85 10.19 -2.39
C LYS A 185 19.07 9.88 -3.68
N SER A 186 18.20 8.88 -3.66
CA SER A 186 17.30 8.56 -4.75
C SER A 186 16.31 9.71 -4.86
N HIS A 187 16.02 10.14 -6.10
CA HIS A 187 15.42 11.45 -6.34
C HIS A 187 13.98 11.47 -5.81
N LYS A 188 13.83 11.83 -4.54
CA LYS A 188 12.53 11.92 -3.90
C LYS A 188 12.04 13.35 -3.85
N SER A 189 10.75 13.52 -4.15
CA SER A 189 10.10 14.80 -3.94
C SER A 189 9.86 14.99 -2.44
N LYS A 190 10.28 16.13 -1.88
CA LYS A 190 9.92 16.54 -0.51
C LYS A 190 8.40 16.46 -0.27
N LEU A 191 7.60 16.59 -1.33
CA LEU A 191 6.15 16.43 -1.32
C LEU A 191 5.68 15.06 -0.81
N SER A 192 6.40 13.98 -1.09
CA SER A 192 6.05 12.63 -0.62
C SER A 192 6.02 12.55 0.90
N ILE A 193 7.03 13.15 1.56
CA ILE A 193 7.16 13.14 3.02
C ILE A 193 6.09 14.05 3.63
N SER A 194 5.88 15.25 3.06
CA SER A 194 4.81 16.14 3.50
C SER A 194 3.43 15.48 3.40
N PHE A 195 3.20 14.70 2.35
CA PHE A 195 1.96 13.94 2.18
C PHE A 195 1.79 12.86 3.26
N ASP A 196 2.85 12.14 3.62
CA ASP A 196 2.81 11.11 4.65
C ASP A 196 2.55 11.70 6.05
N ILE A 197 3.16 12.86 6.36
CA ILE A 197 2.88 13.62 7.59
C ILE A 197 1.42 14.09 7.62
N LEU A 198 0.93 14.64 6.51
CA LEU A 198 -0.45 15.09 6.40
C LEU A 198 -1.43 13.94 6.62
N LEU A 199 -1.16 12.78 6.00
CA LEU A 199 -1.95 11.56 6.16
C LEU A 199 -2.02 11.14 7.62
N PHE A 200 -0.88 11.13 8.33
CA PHE A 200 -0.85 10.80 9.75
C PHE A 200 -1.61 11.79 10.62
N LEU A 201 -1.46 13.09 10.37
CA LEU A 201 -2.20 14.13 11.09
C LEU A 201 -3.71 13.98 10.88
N CYS A 202 -4.17 13.77 9.65
CA CYS A 202 -5.58 13.53 9.35
C CYS A 202 -6.09 12.27 10.07
N TYR A 203 -5.30 11.19 10.13
CA TYR A 203 -5.62 9.97 10.86
C TYR A 203 -5.81 10.21 12.36
N ILE A 204 -4.87 10.93 13.00
CA ILE A 204 -4.93 11.23 14.43
C ILE A 204 -6.13 12.14 14.74
N ILE A 205 -6.36 13.19 13.95
CA ILE A 205 -7.49 14.11 14.12
C ILE A 205 -8.82 13.34 13.97
N SER A 206 -8.93 12.47 12.96
CA SER A 206 -10.12 11.64 12.73
C SER A 206 -10.41 10.74 13.94
N THR A 207 -9.37 10.07 14.46
CA THR A 207 -9.51 9.18 15.64
C THR A 207 -9.90 9.97 16.89
N LEU A 208 -9.29 11.13 17.13
CA LEU A 208 -9.64 11.99 18.27
C LEU A 208 -11.09 12.48 18.19
N MET A 209 -11.54 12.87 16.99
CA MET A 209 -12.92 13.30 16.76
C MET A 209 -13.94 12.19 17.06
N GLN A 210 -13.65 10.96 16.67
CA GLN A 210 -14.50 9.80 16.99
C GLN A 210 -14.56 9.50 18.49
N ILE A 211 -13.46 9.73 19.24
CA ILE A 211 -13.42 9.50 20.69
C ILE A 211 -14.24 10.55 21.47
N LEU A 212 -14.31 11.78 20.99
CA LEU A 212 -15.00 12.88 21.68
C LEU A 212 -16.53 12.68 21.77
N GLY A 213 -17.12 11.79 20.96
CA GLY A 213 -18.48 11.27 21.15
C GLY A 213 -19.62 12.29 20.98
N ASN A 214 -19.37 13.46 20.40
CA ASN A 214 -20.42 14.39 19.99
C ASN A 214 -20.85 14.06 18.56
N ASN A 215 -22.15 13.86 18.30
CA ASN A 215 -22.70 13.43 17.01
C ASN A 215 -22.10 14.19 15.81
N ILE A 216 -22.01 15.53 15.88
CA ILE A 216 -21.46 16.36 14.79
C ILE A 216 -19.94 16.12 14.63
N VAL A 217 -19.23 15.96 15.74
CA VAL A 217 -17.77 15.77 15.73
C VAL A 217 -17.42 14.37 15.24
N GLU A 218 -18.18 13.36 15.65
CA GLU A 218 -18.04 11.98 15.17
C GLU A 218 -18.31 11.89 13.67
N PHE A 219 -19.34 12.58 13.18
CA PHE A 219 -19.63 12.70 11.75
C PHE A 219 -18.44 13.28 10.96
N ILE A 220 -17.85 14.39 11.42
CA ILE A 220 -16.66 14.98 10.78
C ILE A 220 -15.48 14.00 10.85
N GLY A 221 -15.31 13.31 11.98
CA GLY A 221 -14.28 12.28 12.17
C GLY A 221 -14.39 11.15 11.16
N ASN A 222 -15.60 10.68 10.88
CA ASN A 222 -15.89 9.66 9.88
C ASN A 222 -15.57 10.12 8.46
N ILE A 223 -15.95 11.35 8.09
CA ILE A 223 -15.58 11.93 6.77
C ILE A 223 -14.06 11.99 6.64
N LEU A 224 -13.36 12.45 7.68
CA LEU A 224 -11.91 12.56 7.65
C LEU A 224 -11.25 11.17 7.53
N GLN A 225 -11.82 10.14 8.15
CA GLN A 225 -11.34 8.76 8.02
C GLN A 225 -11.42 8.25 6.58
N GLN A 226 -12.51 8.59 5.86
CA GLN A 226 -12.67 8.25 4.44
C GLN A 226 -11.59 8.93 3.58
N ILE A 227 -11.33 10.21 3.85
CA ILE A 227 -10.28 10.96 3.17
C ILE A 227 -8.92 10.30 3.41
N VAL A 228 -8.61 9.91 4.65
CA VAL A 228 -7.38 9.18 5.00
C VAL A 228 -7.27 7.88 4.21
N PHE A 229 -8.37 7.12 4.10
CA PHE A 229 -8.40 5.86 3.36
C PHE A 229 -8.07 6.09 1.87
N ILE A 230 -8.67 7.09 1.23
CA ILE A 230 -8.36 7.47 -0.16
C ILE A 230 -6.90 7.92 -0.29
N MET A 231 -6.41 8.74 0.64
CA MET A 231 -5.02 9.21 0.64
C MET A 231 -4.01 8.07 0.75
N LEU A 232 -4.30 7.02 1.53
CA LEU A 232 -3.47 5.82 1.63
C LEU A 232 -3.31 5.13 0.27
N PHE A 233 -4.37 5.01 -0.53
CA PHE A 233 -4.27 4.39 -1.85
C PHE A 233 -3.59 5.27 -2.88
N VAL A 234 -3.77 6.60 -2.80
CA VAL A 234 -3.02 7.56 -3.61
C VAL A 234 -1.52 7.49 -3.29
N LYS A 235 -1.13 7.18 -2.05
CA LYS A 235 0.27 7.05 -1.64
C LYS A 235 1.01 5.95 -2.41
N PHE A 236 0.35 4.87 -2.83
CA PHE A 236 0.97 3.87 -3.71
C PHE A 236 1.42 4.47 -5.06
N LEU A 237 0.68 5.43 -5.63
CA LEU A 237 1.10 6.12 -6.86
C LEU A 237 2.34 6.97 -6.63
N ASP A 238 2.43 7.62 -5.48
CA ASP A 238 3.59 8.42 -5.08
C ASP A 238 4.82 7.53 -4.79
N MET A 239 4.60 6.37 -4.18
CA MET A 239 5.62 5.32 -4.02
C MET A 239 6.16 4.88 -5.39
N LYS A 240 5.28 4.60 -6.35
CA LYS A 240 5.67 4.26 -7.73
C LYS A 240 6.49 5.36 -8.41
N ARG A 241 6.18 6.64 -8.16
CA ARG A 241 6.94 7.77 -8.70
C ARG A 241 8.33 7.89 -8.08
N SER A 242 8.47 7.52 -6.80
CA SER A 242 9.71 7.59 -6.03
C SER A 242 10.66 6.44 -6.35
N ILE A 243 10.10 5.28 -6.67
CA ILE A 243 10.81 4.09 -7.15
C ILE A 243 11.53 4.45 -8.46
N PRO A 244 12.88 4.34 -8.53
CA PRO A 244 13.59 4.57 -9.80
C PRO A 244 13.09 3.58 -10.85
N LYS A 245 13.14 3.92 -12.16
CA LYS A 245 12.63 3.02 -13.20
C LYS A 245 13.42 1.69 -13.16
N PHE A 246 12.78 0.64 -12.65
CA PHE A 246 13.36 -0.69 -12.59
C PHE A 246 13.21 -1.37 -13.94
N GLN A 247 14.29 -2.00 -14.40
CA GLN A 247 14.24 -2.95 -15.49
C GLN A 247 14.59 -4.30 -14.88
N LEU A 248 13.57 -5.07 -14.49
CA LEU A 248 13.79 -6.47 -14.14
C LEU A 248 14.28 -7.16 -15.42
N GLN A 249 15.56 -7.54 -15.46
CA GLN A 249 16.10 -8.38 -16.51
C GLN A 249 16.19 -9.79 -15.92
N LEU A 250 15.33 -10.69 -16.42
CA LEU A 250 15.47 -12.11 -16.14
C LEU A 250 16.69 -12.63 -16.90
N VAL A 251 17.82 -12.80 -16.22
CA VAL A 251 18.99 -13.46 -16.79
C VAL A 251 18.80 -14.96 -16.64
N LYS A 252 18.53 -15.64 -17.76
CA LYS A 252 18.59 -17.10 -17.78
C LYS A 252 20.06 -17.51 -17.72
N LYS A 253 20.50 -18.03 -16.58
CA LYS A 253 21.83 -18.63 -16.45
C LYS A 253 21.82 -19.90 -17.31
N ASN A 254 22.46 -19.87 -18.47
CA ASN A 254 22.72 -21.09 -19.22
C ASN A 254 23.74 -21.89 -18.40
N ASN A 255 23.28 -22.95 -17.75
CA ASN A 255 24.17 -23.96 -17.19
C ASN A 255 24.79 -24.67 -18.39
N SER A 256 26.08 -24.44 -18.58
CA SER A 256 26.97 -25.13 -19.51
C SER A 256 26.98 -26.63 -19.24
#